data_AF-A0A951U0L7-F1
#
_entry.id   AF-A0A951U0L7-F1
#
_cell.length_a   1.000
_cell.length_b   1.000
_cell.length_c   1.000
_cell.angle_alpha   90.00
_cell.angle_beta   90.00
_cell.angle_gamma   90.00
#
_symmetry.space_group_name_H-M   'P 1'
#
loop_
_entity.id
_entity.type
_entity.pdbx_description
1 polymer ?
#
loop_
_entity_poly.entity_id
_entity_poly.type
_entity_poly.pdbx_seq_one_letter_code
_entity_poly.pdbx_strand_id
1 'polypeptide(L)'
;MRHSRFAQSYNDSVPSLEVTEAEMLDRRSPKSWTCETIAQLNIPRADLTEIVRSTSPVKSRRSGIVRRSHSIVDAHRLTIHRNVTRRMQAAKERGDEQLLRALEAELRETISA
;
A
#
# COMPACT_ATOMS: atom_id res chain seq x y z
N MET A 1 -31.58 -34.10 -6.24
CA MET A 1 -31.21 -32.69 -6.01
C MET A 1 -30.46 -32.19 -7.23
N ARG A 2 -31.05 -31.26 -8.00
CA ARG A 2 -30.43 -30.67 -9.19
C ARG A 2 -29.73 -29.37 -8.78
N HIS A 3 -28.41 -29.29 -8.93
CA HIS A 3 -27.69 -28.04 -8.75
C HIS A 3 -27.88 -27.17 -10.00
N SER A 4 -28.73 -26.15 -9.88
CA SER A 4 -28.86 -25.09 -10.88
C SER A 4 -27.54 -24.33 -10.94
N ARG A 5 -26.86 -24.36 -12.10
CA ARG A 5 -25.72 -23.48 -12.35
C ARG A 5 -26.28 -22.16 -12.86
N PHE A 6 -26.34 -21.17 -11.99
CA PHE A 6 -26.59 -19.79 -12.39
C PHE A 6 -25.41 -19.37 -13.28
N ALA A 7 -25.62 -19.30 -14.59
CA ALA A 7 -24.66 -18.72 -15.51
C ALA A 7 -24.71 -17.20 -15.30
N GLN A 8 -23.80 -16.69 -14.48
CA GLN A 8 -23.63 -15.26 -14.29
C GLN A 8 -22.89 -14.73 -15.52
N SER A 9 -23.63 -14.21 -16.49
CA SER A 9 -23.05 -13.50 -17.63
C SER A 9 -22.57 -12.14 -17.13
N TYR A 10 -21.25 -11.98 -17.03
CA TYR A 10 -20.66 -10.66 -16.88
C TYR A 10 -20.78 -9.96 -18.24
N ASN A 11 -21.74 -9.05 -18.35
CA ASN A 11 -21.66 -7.97 -19.34
C ASN A 11 -20.73 -6.90 -18.77
N ASP A 12 -19.51 -7.29 -18.41
CA ASP A 12 -18.48 -6.31 -18.08
C ASP A 12 -17.79 -5.98 -19.39
N SER A 13 -18.07 -4.78 -19.90
CA SER A 13 -17.16 -4.11 -20.82
C SER A 13 -15.77 -4.17 -20.17
N VAL A 14 -14.88 -4.97 -20.76
CA VAL A 14 -13.48 -5.06 -20.32
C VAL A 14 -12.98 -3.62 -20.20
N PRO A 15 -12.56 -3.14 -19.02
CA PRO A 15 -12.04 -1.79 -18.92
C PRO A 15 -10.78 -1.76 -19.78
N SER A 16 -10.87 -1.13 -20.95
CA SER A 16 -9.70 -0.92 -21.79
C SER A 16 -8.80 0.04 -21.02
N LEU A 17 -7.51 -0.29 -20.97
CA LEU A 17 -6.49 0.61 -20.43
C LEU A 17 -6.39 1.91 -21.25
N GLU A 18 -6.99 1.91 -22.44
CA GLU A 18 -7.16 3.07 -23.31
C GLU A 18 -8.37 3.89 -22.84
N VAL A 19 -8.07 5.01 -22.16
CA VAL A 19 -9.06 6.04 -21.84
C VAL A 19 -9.37 6.78 -23.14
N THR A 20 -10.62 6.72 -23.59
CA THR A 20 -11.05 7.51 -24.76
C THR A 20 -11.31 8.95 -24.34
N GLU A 21 -11.07 9.92 -25.25
CA GLU A 21 -11.27 11.36 -24.95
C GLU A 21 -12.71 11.67 -24.48
N ALA A 22 -13.68 10.84 -24.86
CA ALA A 22 -15.06 10.93 -24.41
C ALA A 22 -15.25 10.63 -22.90
N GLU A 23 -14.45 9.72 -22.32
CA GLU A 23 -14.49 9.43 -20.87
C GLU A 23 -13.86 10.55 -20.04
N MET A 24 -12.84 11.24 -20.57
CA MET A 24 -12.27 12.41 -19.90
C MET A 24 -13.24 13.60 -19.84
N LEU A 25 -14.18 13.67 -20.77
CA LEU A 25 -15.20 14.71 -20.84
C LEU A 25 -16.47 14.36 -20.04
N ASP A 26 -16.60 13.13 -19.54
CA ASP A 26 -17.77 12.72 -18.78
C ASP A 26 -17.75 13.42 -17.41
N ARG A 27 -18.44 14.56 -17.34
CA ARG A 27 -18.61 15.42 -16.16
C ARG A 27 -19.47 14.76 -15.07
N ARG A 28 -19.38 13.45 -14.86
CA ARG A 28 -20.12 12.71 -13.83
C ARG A 28 -19.49 12.83 -12.44
N SER A 29 -19.08 14.04 -12.08
CA SER A 29 -19.27 14.58 -10.74
C SER A 29 -18.76 16.02 -10.75
N PRO A 30 -19.63 17.04 -10.72
CA PRO A 30 -19.20 18.41 -10.43
C PRO A 30 -18.84 18.60 -8.93
N LYS A 31 -18.86 17.53 -8.12
CA LYS A 31 -18.54 17.63 -6.70
C LYS A 31 -17.03 17.72 -6.54
N SER A 32 -16.56 18.95 -6.32
CA SER A 32 -15.20 19.23 -5.90
C SER A 32 -14.86 18.39 -4.68
N TRP A 33 -13.69 17.76 -4.70
CA TRP A 33 -13.17 17.06 -3.53
C TRP A 33 -12.97 18.10 -2.42
N THR A 34 -13.68 17.93 -1.32
CA THR A 34 -13.56 18.75 -0.12
C THR A 34 -12.98 17.88 0.98
N CYS A 35 -11.91 18.34 1.62
CA CYS A 35 -11.31 17.66 2.75
C CYS A 35 -11.90 18.25 4.03
N GLU A 36 -12.84 17.53 4.65
CA GLU A 36 -13.36 17.89 5.96
C GLU A 36 -12.53 17.19 7.05
N THR A 37 -12.17 17.94 8.09
CA THR A 37 -11.50 17.40 9.27
C THR A 37 -12.54 16.67 10.14
N ILE A 38 -12.15 15.65 10.90
CA ILE A 38 -13.04 14.87 11.78
C ILE A 38 -13.87 15.76 12.72
N ALA A 39 -13.36 16.94 13.12
CA ALA A 39 -14.09 17.91 13.93
C ALA A 39 -15.23 18.65 13.19
N GLN A 40 -15.18 18.71 11.85
CA GLN A 40 -16.19 19.35 11.00
C GLN A 40 -17.32 18.38 10.63
N LEU A 41 -17.03 17.08 10.64
CA LEU A 41 -18.05 16.05 10.52
C LEU A 41 -18.81 16.01 11.86
N ASN A 42 -20.09 16.39 11.87
CA ASN A 42 -21.01 16.21 13.00
C ASN A 42 -21.32 14.72 13.21
N ILE A 43 -20.29 13.90 13.41
CA ILE A 43 -20.39 12.47 13.64
C ILE A 43 -21.04 12.30 15.01
N PRO A 44 -22.25 11.70 15.10
CA PRO A 44 -22.85 11.40 16.39
C PRO A 44 -21.86 10.50 17.14
N ARG A 45 -21.40 10.98 18.30
CA ARG A 45 -20.55 10.19 19.18
C ARG A 45 -21.36 8.99 19.62
N ALA A 46 -21.05 7.81 19.09
CA ALA A 46 -21.65 6.59 19.57
C ALA A 46 -21.25 6.43 21.04
N ASP A 47 -22.25 6.35 21.93
CA ASP A 47 -22.01 6.04 23.34
C ASP A 47 -21.37 4.64 23.41
N LEU A 48 -20.06 4.64 23.66
CA LEU A 48 -19.21 3.44 23.74
C LEU A 48 -19.66 2.46 24.83
N THR A 49 -20.54 2.89 25.72
CA THR A 49 -21.08 2.11 26.84
C THR A 49 -22.12 1.08 26.40
N GLU A 50 -22.80 1.26 25.27
CA GLU A 50 -23.84 0.32 24.81
C GLU A 50 -23.31 -0.82 23.92
N ILE A 51 -22.24 -0.54 23.15
CA ILE A 51 -21.67 -1.49 22.15
C ILE A 51 -20.96 -2.68 22.82
N VAL A 52 -20.51 -2.54 24.07
CA VAL A 52 -19.78 -3.61 24.78
C VAL A 52 -20.67 -4.79 25.18
N ARG A 53 -22.02 -4.65 25.19
CA ARG A 53 -22.92 -5.72 25.64
C ARG A 53 -23.33 -6.74 24.58
N SER A 54 -23.12 -6.47 23.29
CA SER A 54 -23.68 -7.28 22.20
C SER A 54 -22.66 -7.88 21.22
N THR A 55 -21.36 -7.76 21.49
CA THR A 55 -20.35 -8.43 20.65
C THR A 55 -20.15 -9.87 21.12
N SER A 56 -20.92 -10.79 20.55
CA SER A 56 -20.46 -12.19 20.46
C SER A 56 -19.12 -12.21 19.70
N PRO A 57 -18.14 -13.04 20.09
CA PRO A 57 -16.84 -13.04 19.46
C PRO A 57 -16.99 -13.58 18.02
N VAL A 58 -16.99 -12.67 17.05
CA VAL A 58 -16.84 -13.02 15.64
C VAL A 58 -15.52 -13.76 15.52
N LYS A 59 -15.59 -15.08 15.31
CA LYS A 59 -14.42 -15.90 15.01
C LYS A 59 -13.80 -15.36 13.73
N SER A 60 -12.77 -14.52 13.85
CA SER A 60 -12.00 -14.08 12.71
C SER A 60 -11.37 -15.31 12.09
N ARG A 61 -11.90 -15.78 10.96
CA ARG A 61 -11.29 -16.81 10.14
C ARG A 61 -10.06 -16.18 9.47
N ARG A 62 -9.04 -15.90 10.26
CA ARG A 62 -7.73 -15.48 9.77
C ARG A 62 -7.16 -16.73 9.09
N SER A 63 -7.31 -16.81 7.77
CA SER A 63 -6.38 -17.60 6.96
C SER A 63 -5.00 -17.19 7.42
N GLY A 64 -4.30 -18.11 8.08
CA GLY A 64 -2.97 -17.90 8.62
C GLY A 64 -2.02 -17.64 7.47
N ILE A 65 -1.94 -16.39 7.03
CA ILE A 65 -0.77 -15.93 6.29
C ILE A 65 0.35 -16.03 7.31
N VAL A 66 1.14 -17.10 7.19
CA VAL A 66 2.42 -17.23 7.87
C VAL A 66 3.32 -16.17 7.24
N ARG A 67 3.17 -14.92 7.69
CA ARG A 67 4.16 -13.88 7.48
C ARG A 67 5.40 -14.40 8.17
N ARG A 68 6.38 -14.88 7.39
CA ARG A 68 7.75 -15.07 7.89
C ARG A 68 8.12 -13.75 8.56
N SER A 69 8.21 -13.76 9.88
CA SER A 69 8.67 -12.63 10.67
C SER A 69 10.15 -12.49 10.38
N HIS A 70 10.50 -11.90 9.24
CA HIS A 70 11.83 -11.33 9.08
C HIS A 70 11.99 -10.35 10.23
N SER A 71 13.11 -10.48 10.96
CA SER A 71 13.43 -9.52 12.00
C SER A 71 13.34 -8.14 11.37
N ILE A 72 12.70 -7.19 12.06
CA ILE A 72 12.61 -5.80 11.59
C ILE A 72 14.03 -5.28 11.26
N VAL A 73 15.04 -5.77 11.98
CA VAL A 73 16.46 -5.53 11.76
C VAL A 73 16.93 -6.04 10.38
N ASP A 74 16.54 -7.24 9.95
CA ASP A 74 16.92 -7.80 8.66
C ASP A 74 16.29 -7.04 7.50
N ALA A 75 15.01 -6.68 7.65
CA ALA A 75 14.31 -5.87 6.66
C ALA A 75 14.93 -4.47 6.54
N HIS A 76 15.36 -3.89 7.66
CA HIS A 76 16.04 -2.61 7.70
C HIS A 76 17.42 -2.68 7.03
N ARG A 77 18.24 -3.70 7.35
CA ARG A 77 19.54 -3.96 6.72
C ARG A 77 19.42 -4.11 5.20
N LEU A 78 18.43 -4.89 4.74
CA LEU A 78 18.16 -5.08 3.31
C LEU A 78 17.78 -3.76 2.62
N THR A 79 17.02 -2.91 3.31
CA THR A 79 16.57 -1.62 2.78
C THR A 79 17.75 -0.66 2.64
N ILE A 80 18.62 -0.56 3.65
CA ILE A 80 19.84 0.24 3.62
C ILE A 80 20.74 -0.23 2.47
N HIS A 81 21.02 -1.53 2.40
CA HIS A 81 21.86 -2.10 1.35
C HIS A 81 21.33 -1.73 -0.05
N ARG A 82 20.04 -1.96 -0.32
CA ARG A 82 19.41 -1.64 -1.61
C ARG A 82 19.42 -0.14 -1.93
N ASN A 83 19.40 0.73 -0.92
CA ASN A 83 19.46 2.17 -1.13
C ASN A 83 20.88 2.60 -1.51
N VAL A 84 21.88 2.16 -0.73
CA VAL A 84 23.29 2.49 -0.96
C VAL A 84 23.75 1.98 -2.34
N THR A 85 23.42 0.73 -2.71
CA THR A 85 23.76 0.19 -4.04
C THR A 85 23.19 1.04 -5.18
N ARG A 86 21.95 1.52 -5.06
CA ARG A 86 21.34 2.39 -6.08
C ARG A 86 22.03 3.74 -6.19
N ARG A 87 22.39 4.34 -5.05
CA ARG A 87 23.15 5.60 -5.02
C ARG A 87 24.54 5.44 -5.62
N MET A 88 25.21 4.31 -5.36
CA MET A 88 26.52 3.99 -5.96
C MET A 88 26.41 3.84 -7.48
N GLN A 89 25.38 3.16 -7.97
CA GLN A 89 25.16 3.01 -9.41
C GLN A 89 24.92 4.35 -10.09
N ALA A 90 24.07 5.21 -9.50
CA ALA A 90 23.85 6.56 -10.00
C ALA A 90 25.12 7.43 -9.95
N ALA A 91 25.93 7.31 -8.89
CA ALA A 91 27.22 8.01 -8.79
C ALA A 91 28.21 7.56 -9.86
N LYS A 92 28.26 6.24 -10.14
CA LYS A 92 29.09 5.64 -11.19
C LYS A 92 28.69 6.12 -12.58
N GLU A 93 27.38 6.18 -12.86
CA GLU A 93 26.86 6.71 -14.13
C GLU A 93 27.17 8.20 -14.33
N ARG A 94 27.26 8.96 -13.22
CA ARG A 94 27.61 10.39 -13.24
C ARG A 94 29.12 10.65 -13.22
N GLY A 95 29.95 9.64 -13.00
CA GLY A 95 31.40 9.80 -12.82
C GLY A 95 31.80 10.53 -11.53
N ASP A 96 30.93 10.54 -10.51
CA ASP A 96 31.20 11.19 -9.22
C ASP A 96 31.97 10.24 -8.29
N GLU A 97 33.29 10.19 -8.49
CA GLU A 97 34.23 9.35 -7.75
C GLU A 97 34.32 9.70 -6.26
N GLN A 98 34.02 10.94 -5.89
CA GLN A 98 34.04 11.38 -4.48
C GLN A 98 32.83 10.82 -3.73
N LEU A 99 31.64 10.92 -4.35
CA LEU A 99 30.43 10.33 -3.81
C LEU A 99 30.50 8.80 -3.76
N LEU A 100 31.10 8.16 -4.77
CA LEU A 100 31.24 6.71 -4.81
C LEU A 100 32.10 6.19 -3.66
N ARG A 101 33.25 6.84 -3.38
CA ARG A 101 34.09 6.51 -2.22
C ARG A 101 33.40 6.71 -0.87
N ALA A 102 32.60 7.76 -0.73
CA ALA A 102 31.83 8.00 0.49
C ALA A 102 30.78 6.89 0.72
N LEU A 103 30.08 6.48 -0.33
CA LEU A 103 29.07 5.41 -0.26
C LEU A 103 29.69 4.03 0.00
N GLU A 104 30.89 3.76 -0.51
CA GLU A 104 31.63 2.55 -0.17
C GLU A 104 32.02 2.48 1.30
N ALA A 105 32.34 3.62 1.92
CA ALA A 105 32.60 3.70 3.35
C ALA A 105 31.34 3.43 4.18
N GLU A 106 30.21 4.08 3.84
CA GLU A 106 28.90 3.81 4.48
C GLU A 106 28.50 2.32 4.38
N LEU A 107 28.76 1.67 3.25
CA LEU A 107 28.45 0.25 3.06
C LEU A 107 29.32 -0.66 3.94
N ARG A 108 30.61 -0.35 4.10
CA ARG A 108 31.51 -1.13 4.98
C ARG A 108 31.12 -1.02 6.44
N GLU A 109 30.71 0.16 6.90
CA GLU A 109 30.25 0.37 8.28
C GLU A 109 28.95 -0.38 8.58
N THR A 110 28.01 -0.37 7.64
CA THR A 110 26.70 -1.03 7.80
C THR A 110 26.76 -2.56 7.74
N ILE A 111 27.80 -3.14 7.14
CA ILE A 111 28.05 -4.60 7.11
C ILE A 111 28.80 -5.07 8.36
N SER A 112 29.60 -4.22 9.01
CA SER A 112 30.35 -4.58 10.24
C SER A 112 29.55 -4.44 11.55
N ALA A 113 28.34 -3.89 11.49
CA ALA A 113 27.43 -3.69 12.64
C ALA A 113 26.37 -4.80 12.75
#